data_AF-A0A379RV79-F1
#
_entry.id   AF-A0A379RV79-F1
#
_cell.length_a   1.000
_cell.length_b   1.000
_cell.length_c   1.000
_cell.angle_alpha   90.00
_cell.angle_beta   90.00
_cell.angle_gamma   90.00
#
_symmetry.space_group_name_H-M   'P 1'
#
loop_
_entity.id
_entity.type
_entity.pdbx_description
1 polymer ?
#
loop_
_entity_poly.entity_id
_entity_poly.type
_entity_poly.pdbx_seq_one_letter_code
_entity_poly.pdbx_strand_id
1 'polypeptide(L)'
;MTRPNFLFIMTDTQATNMVGCYSGKPLNTNNIDNLAAEGIRFNSAYTCSPVCTPARAGLFTGIYANQSGPWTNNIAPGKNISTMGRYFKDAGYHTCYIGKWHLDGHDYFGTGECPPEWDADYWYDGARYLAELTDKEIGLWRNGLNSIDDLRANNIDETFTWAHRISNRAVDFLQRPERSATPFLLVISYDEPHHPFTCPAEYLEKYQDFYYDLGAKAHDSLVDKPEHHRLWAQAMPSPVGEDGRYRHPLYFACNDFVDDQIGRVMKSLTP
;
A
#
# COMPACT_ATOMS: atom_id res chain seq x y z
N MET A 1 1.84 -28.39 -19.04
CA MET A 1 1.08 -27.12 -18.93
C MET A 1 2.08 -26.00 -18.75
N THR A 2 1.86 -24.85 -19.38
CA THR A 2 2.64 -23.64 -19.11
C THR A 2 2.35 -23.18 -17.69
N ARG A 3 3.41 -22.83 -16.94
CA ARG A 3 3.27 -22.31 -15.57
C ARG A 3 2.78 -20.86 -15.64
N PRO A 4 1.76 -20.45 -14.87
CA PRO A 4 1.24 -19.08 -14.92
C PRO A 4 2.23 -18.11 -14.25
N ASN A 5 2.16 -16.85 -14.65
CA ASN A 5 2.78 -15.74 -13.93
C ASN A 5 1.86 -15.23 -12.83
N PHE A 6 2.44 -14.63 -11.79
CA PHE A 6 1.71 -14.05 -10.67
C PHE A 6 2.06 -12.58 -10.51
N LEU A 7 1.04 -11.73 -10.51
CA LEU A 7 1.12 -10.33 -10.16
C LEU A 7 0.39 -10.12 -8.83
N PHE A 8 1.11 -9.76 -7.78
CA PHE A 8 0.57 -9.54 -6.46
C PHE A 8 0.63 -8.04 -6.12
N ILE A 9 -0.53 -7.38 -6.09
CA ILE A 9 -0.64 -5.95 -5.82
C ILE A 9 -1.20 -5.74 -4.41
N MET A 10 -0.58 -4.85 -3.65
CA MET A 10 -1.00 -4.47 -2.32
C MET A 10 -0.85 -2.96 -2.13
N THR A 11 -1.83 -2.34 -1.48
CA THR A 11 -1.79 -0.96 -0.98
C THR A 11 -1.70 -0.97 0.54
N ASP A 12 -1.06 0.03 1.15
CA ASP A 12 -0.96 0.11 2.60
C ASP A 12 -2.06 1.01 3.20
N THR A 13 -2.76 0.53 4.22
CA THR A 13 -3.80 1.30 4.95
C THR A 13 -5.02 1.71 4.08
N GLN A 14 -5.27 1.03 2.97
CA GLN A 14 -6.52 1.17 2.22
C GLN A 14 -7.64 0.39 2.94
N ALA A 15 -8.66 1.11 3.43
CA ALA A 15 -9.82 0.48 4.03
C ALA A 15 -10.78 -0.05 2.96
N THR A 16 -11.46 -1.16 3.23
CA THR A 16 -12.43 -1.77 2.29
C THR A 16 -13.53 -0.79 1.86
N ASN A 17 -13.94 0.12 2.75
CA ASN A 17 -14.96 1.12 2.45
C ASN A 17 -14.44 2.30 1.61
N MET A 18 -13.15 2.31 1.26
CA MET A 18 -12.50 3.27 0.36
C MET A 18 -12.39 2.78 -1.09
N VAL A 19 -12.92 1.60 -1.39
CA VAL A 19 -12.93 1.02 -2.74
C VAL A 19 -14.37 0.98 -3.24
N GLY A 20 -14.62 1.48 -4.45
CA GLY A 20 -15.94 1.65 -5.06
C GLY A 20 -16.73 0.35 -5.16
N CYS A 21 -16.12 -0.73 -5.64
CA CYS A 21 -16.76 -2.04 -5.79
C CYS A 21 -17.19 -2.69 -4.46
N TYR A 22 -16.68 -2.23 -3.32
CA TYR A 22 -17.11 -2.67 -1.99
C TYR A 22 -18.09 -1.69 -1.32
N SER A 23 -17.84 -0.39 -1.47
CA SER A 23 -18.61 0.65 -0.78
C SER A 23 -19.87 1.10 -1.53
N GLY A 24 -19.91 0.91 -2.85
CA GLY A 24 -20.92 1.48 -3.74
C GLY A 24 -20.85 3.01 -3.86
N LYS A 25 -19.78 3.65 -3.37
CA LYS A 25 -19.59 5.10 -3.42
C LYS A 25 -18.64 5.49 -4.56
N PRO A 26 -18.81 6.68 -5.17
CA PRO A 26 -17.94 7.15 -6.25
C PRO A 26 -16.60 7.66 -5.68
N LEU A 27 -15.65 6.75 -5.45
CA LEU A 27 -14.33 7.01 -4.85
C LEU A 27 -13.18 7.01 -5.87
N ASN A 28 -13.51 7.07 -7.15
CA ASN A 28 -12.57 7.04 -8.29
C ASN A 28 -11.59 5.85 -8.30
N THR A 29 -11.96 4.71 -7.71
CA THR A 29 -11.15 3.47 -7.75
C THR A 29 -11.50 2.60 -8.97
N ASN A 30 -11.56 3.21 -10.16
CA ASN A 30 -12.11 2.56 -11.35
C ASN A 30 -11.27 1.36 -11.80
N ASN A 31 -9.95 1.39 -11.62
CA ASN A 31 -9.06 0.32 -12.08
C ASN A 31 -9.18 -0.93 -11.18
N ILE A 32 -9.25 -0.76 -9.86
CA ILE A 32 -9.54 -1.84 -8.91
C ILE A 32 -10.96 -2.39 -9.15
N ASP A 33 -11.93 -1.52 -9.41
CA ASP A 33 -13.31 -1.93 -9.67
C ASP A 33 -13.43 -2.78 -10.95
N ASN A 34 -12.69 -2.43 -12.01
CA ASN A 34 -12.60 -3.23 -13.24
C ASN A 34 -11.95 -4.59 -12.99
N LEU A 35 -10.85 -4.63 -12.22
CA LEU A 35 -10.21 -5.90 -11.84
C LEU A 35 -11.19 -6.81 -11.08
N ALA A 36 -12.00 -6.25 -10.19
CA ALA A 36 -13.03 -6.98 -9.49
C ALA A 36 -14.16 -7.48 -10.40
N ALA A 37 -14.50 -6.73 -11.46
CA ALA A 37 -15.52 -7.10 -12.43
C ALA A 37 -15.09 -8.25 -13.36
N GLU A 38 -13.79 -8.35 -13.64
CA GLU A 38 -13.20 -9.41 -14.48
C GLU A 38 -12.72 -10.64 -13.68
N GLY A 39 -12.73 -10.55 -12.35
CA GLY A 39 -12.17 -11.56 -11.45
C GLY A 39 -13.14 -12.04 -10.36
N ILE A 40 -12.56 -12.46 -9.23
CA ILE A 40 -13.30 -12.88 -8.03
C ILE A 40 -13.06 -11.87 -6.93
N ARG A 41 -14.15 -11.31 -6.39
CA ARG A 41 -14.14 -10.38 -5.26
C ARG A 41 -14.59 -11.06 -3.97
N PHE A 42 -13.81 -10.93 -2.90
CA PHE A 42 -14.12 -11.54 -1.60
C PHE A 42 -14.76 -10.52 -0.65
N ASN A 43 -16.00 -10.76 -0.23
CA ASN A 43 -16.72 -9.86 0.71
C ASN A 43 -16.35 -10.08 2.19
N SER A 44 -15.48 -11.05 2.48
CA SER A 44 -15.13 -11.45 3.85
C SER A 44 -13.67 -11.89 3.91
N ALA A 45 -12.77 -10.96 3.58
CA ALA A 45 -11.33 -11.12 3.73
C ALA A 45 -10.84 -10.26 4.90
N TYR A 46 -10.14 -10.88 5.86
CA TYR A 46 -9.69 -10.23 7.09
C TYR A 46 -8.17 -10.34 7.23
N THR A 47 -7.51 -9.25 7.59
CA THR A 47 -6.10 -9.29 7.99
C THR A 47 -5.96 -10.08 9.30
N CYS A 48 -4.85 -10.81 9.44
CA CYS A 48 -4.52 -11.50 10.70
C CYS A 48 -4.17 -10.53 11.83
N SER A 49 -3.80 -9.29 11.51
CA SER A 49 -3.48 -8.25 12.48
C SER A 49 -3.67 -6.86 11.86
N PRO A 50 -4.26 -5.88 12.57
CA PRO A 50 -4.51 -4.54 12.04
C PRO A 50 -3.27 -3.62 12.18
N VAL A 51 -2.07 -4.14 11.93
CA VAL A 51 -0.80 -3.40 11.99
C VAL A 51 0.22 -3.98 11.00
N CYS A 52 1.08 -3.13 10.43
CA CYS A 52 1.82 -3.39 9.19
C CYS A 52 2.69 -4.67 9.21
N THR A 53 3.73 -4.75 10.06
CA THR A 53 4.65 -5.91 10.08
C THR A 53 3.91 -7.21 10.40
N PRO A 54 3.04 -7.31 11.42
CA PRO A 54 2.27 -8.53 11.68
C PRO A 54 1.30 -8.92 10.55
N ALA A 55 0.63 -7.95 9.90
CA ALA A 55 -0.25 -8.21 8.75
C ALA A 55 0.53 -8.79 7.57
N ARG A 56 1.65 -8.13 7.23
CA ARG A 56 2.57 -8.56 6.16
C ARG A 56 3.17 -9.92 6.47
N ALA A 57 3.54 -10.19 7.72
CA ALA A 57 4.08 -11.49 8.12
C ALA A 57 3.05 -12.60 7.88
N GLY A 58 1.79 -12.37 8.25
CA GLY A 58 0.69 -13.29 7.95
C GLY A 58 0.59 -13.62 6.45
N LEU A 59 0.59 -12.57 5.64
CA LEU A 59 0.46 -12.66 4.18
C LEU A 59 1.65 -13.36 3.51
N PHE A 60 2.88 -12.96 3.86
CA PHE A 60 4.09 -13.44 3.19
C PHE A 60 4.57 -14.79 3.72
N THR A 61 4.24 -15.18 4.95
CA THR A 61 4.67 -16.49 5.50
C THR A 61 3.58 -17.56 5.41
N GLY A 62 2.32 -17.16 5.20
CA GLY A 62 1.18 -18.09 5.18
C GLY A 62 0.79 -18.63 6.56
N ILE A 63 1.38 -18.13 7.64
CA ILE A 63 1.10 -18.51 9.03
C ILE A 63 0.86 -17.26 9.88
N TYR A 64 0.17 -17.40 11.01
CA TYR A 64 -0.16 -16.26 11.86
C TYR A 64 1.09 -15.57 12.42
N ALA A 65 0.99 -14.26 12.65
CA ALA A 65 2.10 -13.43 13.10
C ALA A 65 2.69 -13.88 14.46
N ASN A 66 1.86 -14.44 15.34
CA ASN A 66 2.31 -15.05 16.60
C ASN A 66 3.11 -16.36 16.40
N GLN A 67 2.99 -17.01 15.24
CA GLN A 67 3.78 -18.19 14.86
C GLN A 67 5.04 -17.81 14.09
N SER A 68 4.97 -16.78 13.23
CA SER A 68 6.13 -16.30 12.47
C SER A 68 7.04 -15.37 13.27
N GLY A 69 6.58 -14.79 14.39
CA GLY A 69 7.38 -13.97 15.30
C GLY A 69 6.83 -12.56 15.59
N PRO A 70 6.40 -11.76 14.60
CA PRO A 70 6.07 -10.35 14.83
C PRO A 70 4.70 -10.15 15.49
N TRP A 71 4.71 -9.66 16.72
CA TRP A 71 3.52 -9.17 17.43
C TRP A 71 3.28 -7.65 17.32
N THR A 72 4.25 -6.89 16.80
CA THR A 72 4.20 -5.44 16.57
C THR A 72 5.10 -5.07 15.39
N ASN A 73 5.08 -3.80 14.96
CA ASN A 73 5.98 -3.28 13.94
C ASN A 73 7.45 -3.38 14.36
N ASN A 74 8.33 -3.46 13.36
CA ASN A 74 9.79 -3.43 13.54
C ASN A 74 10.34 -4.67 14.26
N ILE A 75 9.65 -5.80 14.15
CA ILE A 75 10.15 -7.11 14.59
C ILE A 75 10.14 -8.02 13.38
N ALA A 76 11.29 -8.55 12.98
CA ALA A 76 11.36 -9.45 11.84
C ALA A 76 10.70 -10.81 12.17
N PRO A 77 10.14 -11.52 11.16
CA PRO A 77 9.89 -12.94 11.28
C PRO A 77 11.14 -13.72 11.71
N GLY A 78 10.96 -14.87 12.35
CA GLY A 78 12.05 -15.76 12.72
C GLY A 78 12.89 -16.15 11.50
N LYS A 79 14.21 -16.22 11.66
CA LYS A 79 15.17 -16.48 10.54
C LYS A 79 14.93 -17.82 9.81
N ASN A 80 14.25 -18.76 10.46
CA ASN A 80 13.89 -20.07 9.92
C ASN A 80 12.51 -20.08 9.22
N ILE A 81 11.79 -18.96 9.21
CA ILE A 81 10.49 -18.84 8.56
C ILE A 81 10.69 -18.38 7.12
N SER A 82 10.23 -19.19 6.17
CA SER A 82 10.30 -18.86 4.75
C SER A 82 9.15 -17.96 4.34
N THR A 83 9.41 -17.06 3.40
CA THR A 83 8.41 -16.19 2.79
C THR A 83 7.93 -16.75 1.45
N MET A 84 6.83 -16.22 0.92
CA MET A 84 6.30 -16.50 -0.41
C MET A 84 7.39 -16.36 -1.47
N GLY A 85 8.25 -15.34 -1.38
CA GLY A 85 9.38 -15.17 -2.29
C GLY A 85 10.29 -16.39 -2.33
N ARG A 86 10.63 -16.95 -1.16
CA ARG A 86 11.47 -18.15 -1.08
C ARG A 86 10.80 -19.36 -1.73
N TYR A 87 9.53 -19.61 -1.43
CA TYR A 87 8.78 -20.72 -2.00
C TYR A 87 8.67 -20.63 -3.54
N PHE A 88 8.40 -19.44 -4.07
CA PHE A 88 8.35 -19.23 -5.52
C PHE A 88 9.72 -19.38 -6.18
N LYS A 89 10.78 -18.83 -5.58
CA LYS A 89 12.15 -18.96 -6.09
C LYS A 89 12.60 -20.42 -6.13
N ASP A 90 12.36 -21.17 -5.06
CA ASP A 90 12.68 -22.61 -4.99
C ASP A 90 11.85 -23.43 -6.01
N ALA A 91 10.64 -22.97 -6.34
CA ALA A 91 9.82 -23.53 -7.42
C ALA A 91 10.28 -23.11 -8.83
N GLY A 92 11.37 -22.35 -8.97
CA GLY A 92 11.91 -21.92 -10.27
C GLY A 92 11.13 -20.79 -10.93
N TYR A 93 10.55 -19.90 -10.12
CA TYR A 93 10.02 -18.61 -10.58
C TYR A 93 11.08 -17.52 -10.44
N HIS A 94 11.04 -16.55 -11.34
CA HIS A 94 11.73 -15.27 -11.16
C HIS A 94 10.92 -14.40 -10.18
N THR A 95 11.52 -14.03 -9.06
CA THR A 95 10.83 -13.37 -7.95
C THR A 95 11.28 -11.92 -7.83
N CYS A 96 10.36 -10.99 -8.04
CA CYS A 96 10.61 -9.56 -8.02
C CYS A 96 9.71 -8.87 -6.98
N TYR A 97 10.25 -7.90 -6.26
CA TYR A 97 9.54 -7.18 -5.21
C TYR A 97 9.82 -5.67 -5.28
N ILE A 98 8.77 -4.87 -5.50
CA ILE A 98 8.88 -3.42 -5.67
C ILE A 98 7.95 -2.75 -4.65
N GLY A 99 8.48 -1.89 -3.79
CA GLY A 99 7.72 -1.09 -2.83
C GLY A 99 7.96 -1.46 -1.37
N LYS A 100 7.07 -1.01 -0.48
CA LYS A 100 7.23 -1.12 0.98
C LYS A 100 7.40 -2.57 1.44
N TRP A 101 8.47 -2.88 2.17
CA TRP A 101 8.75 -4.23 2.67
C TRP A 101 8.23 -4.47 4.10
N HIS A 102 8.87 -3.82 5.09
CA HIS A 102 8.51 -3.80 6.51
C HIS A 102 8.52 -5.17 7.24
N LEU A 103 9.33 -6.12 6.75
CA LEU A 103 9.56 -7.43 7.38
C LEU A 103 11.03 -7.68 7.78
N ASP A 104 11.91 -6.72 7.56
CA ASP A 104 13.34 -6.80 7.89
C ASP A 104 13.65 -6.50 9.37
N GLY A 105 12.65 -6.10 10.17
CA GLY A 105 12.80 -5.82 11.60
C GLY A 105 13.42 -4.46 11.92
N HIS A 106 13.55 -3.55 10.94
CA HIS A 106 13.96 -2.17 11.15
C HIS A 106 12.75 -1.24 11.11
N ASP A 107 12.98 0.03 10.81
CA ASP A 107 11.94 1.05 10.79
C ASP A 107 10.94 0.86 9.64
N TYR A 108 10.07 1.85 9.47
CA TYR A 108 9.03 1.87 8.46
C TYR A 108 9.55 1.72 7.01
N PHE A 109 10.74 2.23 6.72
CA PHE A 109 11.28 2.34 5.37
C PHE A 109 12.15 1.14 4.97
N GLY A 110 12.63 0.37 5.96
CA GLY A 110 13.49 -0.78 5.76
C GLY A 110 14.97 -0.38 5.65
N THR A 111 15.79 -1.31 5.16
CA THR A 111 17.26 -1.15 5.13
C THR A 111 17.82 -0.90 3.73
N GLY A 112 17.02 -1.09 2.68
CA GLY A 112 17.50 -1.07 1.30
C GLY A 112 18.26 -2.33 0.90
N GLU A 113 18.39 -3.30 1.81
CA GLU A 113 19.03 -4.58 1.56
C GLU A 113 18.01 -5.57 1.01
N CYS A 114 18.27 -6.08 -0.20
CA CYS A 114 17.42 -7.06 -0.85
C CYS A 114 17.56 -8.44 -0.19
N PRO A 115 16.48 -9.07 0.32
CA PRO A 115 16.51 -10.44 0.78
C PRO A 115 16.89 -11.41 -0.35
N PRO A 116 17.60 -12.51 -0.05
CA PRO A 116 18.19 -13.40 -1.05
C PRO A 116 17.16 -14.11 -1.93
N GLU A 117 15.89 -14.18 -1.52
CA GLU A 117 14.80 -14.74 -2.31
C GLU A 117 14.24 -13.80 -3.38
N TRP A 118 14.63 -12.52 -3.41
CA TRP A 118 14.16 -11.55 -4.40
C TRP A 118 15.29 -11.15 -5.34
N ASP A 119 14.92 -10.67 -6.52
CA ASP A 119 15.86 -10.09 -7.47
C ASP A 119 16.25 -8.67 -7.02
N ALA A 120 17.55 -8.47 -6.81
CA ALA A 120 18.11 -7.19 -6.38
C ALA A 120 17.95 -6.08 -7.43
N ASP A 121 17.85 -6.41 -8.72
CA ASP A 121 17.64 -5.43 -9.79
C ASP A 121 16.25 -4.79 -9.72
N TYR A 122 15.30 -5.46 -9.06
CA TYR A 122 13.93 -4.97 -8.88
C TYR A 122 13.59 -4.63 -7.43
N TRP A 123 14.54 -4.72 -6.50
CA TRP A 123 14.30 -4.36 -5.10
C TRP A 123 14.23 -2.85 -4.90
N TYR A 124 13.07 -2.35 -4.48
CA TYR A 124 12.84 -0.92 -4.28
C TYR A 124 11.93 -0.62 -3.08
N ASP A 125 12.50 -0.79 -1.88
CA ASP A 125 11.84 -0.45 -0.61
C ASP A 125 11.92 1.04 -0.28
N GLY A 126 11.45 1.40 0.92
CA GLY A 126 11.37 2.80 1.35
C GLY A 126 12.76 3.42 1.50
N ALA A 127 13.74 2.66 1.97
CA ALA A 127 15.12 3.13 2.06
C ALA A 127 15.71 3.44 0.69
N ARG A 128 15.43 2.63 -0.34
CA ARG A 128 15.84 2.92 -1.73
C ARG A 128 15.13 4.15 -2.30
N TYR A 129 13.85 4.34 -1.98
CA TYR A 129 13.14 5.57 -2.34
C TYR A 129 13.78 6.81 -1.68
N LEU A 130 14.01 6.76 -0.36
CA LEU A 130 14.62 7.86 0.38
C LEU A 130 16.05 8.17 -0.09
N ALA A 131 16.83 7.17 -0.49
CA ALA A 131 18.19 7.36 -1.01
C ALA A 131 18.23 8.13 -2.35
N GLU A 132 17.12 8.22 -3.06
CA GLU A 132 16.99 9.02 -4.30
C GLU A 132 16.53 10.46 -4.03
N LEU A 133 16.25 10.81 -2.78
CA LEU A 133 15.82 12.14 -2.36
C LEU A 133 16.94 12.87 -1.60
N THR A 134 16.93 14.19 -1.66
CA THR A 134 17.76 15.04 -0.81
C THR A 134 17.20 15.12 0.61
N ASP A 135 18.03 15.45 1.61
CA ASP A 135 17.56 15.64 2.99
C ASP A 135 16.41 16.65 3.12
N LYS A 136 16.43 17.69 2.26
CA LYS A 136 15.35 18.68 2.19
C LYS A 136 14.05 18.07 1.69
N GLU A 137 14.11 17.27 0.63
CA GLU A 137 12.95 16.56 0.08
C GLU A 137 12.40 15.52 1.06
N ILE A 138 13.27 14.80 1.77
CA ILE A 138 12.85 13.85 2.82
C ILE A 138 12.13 14.60 3.94
N GLY A 139 12.69 15.73 4.41
CA GLY A 139 12.07 16.56 5.44
C GLY A 139 10.71 17.11 5.00
N LEU A 140 10.63 17.57 3.74
CA LEU A 140 9.40 18.05 3.11
C LEU A 140 8.36 16.93 3.00
N TRP A 141 8.72 15.77 2.47
CA TRP A 141 7.81 14.64 2.31
C TRP A 141 7.24 14.18 3.65
N ARG A 142 8.09 14.07 4.68
CA ARG A 142 7.67 13.56 5.99
C ARG A 142 6.71 14.48 6.74
N ASN A 143 6.87 15.80 6.61
CA ASN A 143 6.24 16.75 7.52
C ASN A 143 5.65 18.01 6.86
N GLY A 144 5.92 18.26 5.58
CA GLY A 144 5.67 19.55 4.94
C GLY A 144 4.65 19.54 3.81
N LEU A 145 4.12 18.38 3.40
CA LEU A 145 3.15 18.26 2.30
C LEU A 145 1.75 17.95 2.83
N ASN A 146 1.15 18.88 3.59
CA ASN A 146 -0.10 18.63 4.32
C ASN A 146 -1.32 19.35 3.71
N SER A 147 -1.14 20.07 2.61
CA SER A 147 -2.20 20.82 1.94
C SER A 147 -1.95 20.95 0.45
N ILE A 148 -2.98 21.35 -0.30
CA ILE A 148 -2.84 21.64 -1.73
C ILE A 148 -1.84 22.78 -2.00
N ASP A 149 -1.81 23.78 -1.11
CA ASP A 149 -0.90 24.91 -1.23
C ASP A 149 0.55 24.46 -0.99
N ASP A 150 0.78 23.53 -0.06
CA ASP A 150 2.11 22.94 0.15
C ASP A 150 2.58 22.15 -1.08
N LEU A 151 1.71 21.32 -1.66
CA LEU A 151 2.02 20.54 -2.87
C LEU A 151 2.38 21.46 -4.03
N ARG A 152 1.60 22.53 -4.25
CA ARG A 152 1.85 23.52 -5.31
C ARG A 152 3.10 24.35 -5.06
N ALA A 153 3.28 24.87 -3.84
CA ALA A 153 4.43 25.70 -3.49
C ALA A 153 5.77 24.97 -3.65
N ASN A 154 5.75 23.65 -3.48
CA ASN A 154 6.93 22.80 -3.64
C ASN A 154 7.00 22.08 -5.00
N ASN A 155 6.08 22.36 -5.93
CA ASN A 155 6.01 21.75 -7.26
C ASN A 155 6.00 20.21 -7.21
N ILE A 156 5.22 19.63 -6.29
CA ILE A 156 5.10 18.18 -6.16
C ILE A 156 4.30 17.63 -7.35
N ASP A 157 4.95 16.79 -8.13
CA ASP A 157 4.35 16.04 -9.23
C ASP A 157 4.39 14.52 -8.97
N GLU A 158 3.89 13.74 -9.92
CA GLU A 158 3.84 12.29 -9.79
C GLU A 158 5.23 11.66 -9.65
N THR A 159 6.28 12.23 -10.25
CA THR A 159 7.64 11.67 -10.21
C THR A 159 8.27 11.76 -8.83
N PHE A 160 7.75 12.62 -7.95
CA PHE A 160 8.13 12.68 -6.54
C PHE A 160 7.55 11.52 -5.72
N THR A 161 6.36 11.03 -6.09
CA THR A 161 5.61 10.03 -5.30
C THR A 161 6.24 8.65 -5.36
N TRP A 162 6.07 7.87 -4.29
CA TRP A 162 6.61 6.53 -4.22
C TRP A 162 5.81 5.57 -5.12
N ALA A 163 4.47 5.69 -5.16
CA ALA A 163 3.62 4.87 -6.03
C ALA A 163 3.96 5.02 -7.51
N HIS A 164 4.26 6.22 -8.00
CA HIS A 164 4.67 6.40 -9.39
C HIS A 164 6.02 5.73 -9.67
N ARG A 165 7.00 5.86 -8.77
CA ARG A 165 8.32 5.24 -8.91
C ARG A 165 8.28 3.72 -8.82
N ILE A 166 7.40 3.17 -7.98
CA ILE A 166 7.08 1.73 -7.91
C ILE A 166 6.47 1.28 -9.24
N SER A 167 5.48 2.01 -9.74
CA SER A 167 4.76 1.65 -10.98
C SER A 167 5.67 1.70 -12.20
N ASN A 168 6.56 2.70 -12.31
CA ASN A 168 7.51 2.77 -13.42
C ASN A 168 8.43 1.55 -13.47
N ARG A 169 8.90 1.08 -12.32
CA ARG A 169 9.75 -0.12 -12.22
C ARG A 169 8.97 -1.39 -12.56
N ALA A 170 7.71 -1.48 -12.11
CA ALA A 170 6.84 -2.61 -12.46
C ALA A 170 6.56 -2.64 -13.97
N VAL A 171 6.25 -1.50 -14.58
CA VAL A 171 6.02 -1.37 -16.03
C VAL A 171 7.30 -1.74 -16.80
N ASP A 172 8.47 -1.26 -16.38
CA ASP A 172 9.75 -1.64 -17.00
C ASP A 172 9.97 -3.16 -16.95
N PHE A 173 9.77 -3.79 -15.78
CA PHE A 173 9.82 -5.24 -15.67
C PHE A 173 8.85 -5.94 -16.63
N LEU A 174 7.59 -5.47 -16.70
CA LEU A 174 6.54 -6.11 -17.49
C LEU A 174 6.74 -5.94 -19.01
N GLN A 175 7.43 -4.88 -19.45
CA GLN A 175 7.66 -4.59 -20.85
C GLN A 175 8.97 -5.19 -21.41
N ARG A 176 9.84 -5.75 -20.56
CA ARG A 176 11.09 -6.38 -21.01
C ARG A 176 10.81 -7.64 -21.85
N PRO A 177 11.37 -7.74 -23.08
CA PRO A 177 11.16 -8.88 -23.97
C PRO A 177 11.62 -10.23 -23.36
N GLU A 178 12.67 -10.19 -22.54
CA GLU A 178 13.31 -11.38 -21.98
C GLU A 178 12.49 -12.07 -20.87
N ARG A 179 11.42 -11.42 -20.39
CA ARG A 179 10.51 -11.94 -19.35
C ARG A 179 9.86 -13.27 -19.74
N SER A 180 9.69 -13.56 -21.04
CA SER A 180 8.91 -14.72 -21.49
C SER A 180 9.58 -16.09 -21.26
N ALA A 181 10.87 -16.12 -20.89
CA ALA A 181 11.61 -17.38 -20.74
C ALA A 181 11.34 -18.12 -19.41
N THR A 182 11.04 -17.39 -18.34
CA THR A 182 10.88 -17.93 -16.98
C THR A 182 9.61 -17.34 -16.36
N PRO A 183 8.71 -18.15 -15.76
CA PRO A 183 7.53 -17.60 -15.12
C PRO A 183 7.92 -16.75 -13.90
N PHE A 184 7.15 -15.71 -13.59
CA PHE A 184 7.49 -14.76 -12.54
C PHE A 184 6.45 -14.64 -11.43
N LEU A 185 6.91 -14.22 -10.26
CA LEU A 185 6.14 -13.58 -9.21
C LEU A 185 6.61 -12.13 -9.12
N LEU A 186 5.74 -11.18 -9.44
CA LEU A 186 5.98 -9.76 -9.25
C LEU A 186 5.09 -9.26 -8.11
N VAL A 187 5.71 -8.83 -7.01
CA VAL A 187 5.03 -8.17 -5.91
C VAL A 187 5.18 -6.65 -6.06
N ILE A 188 4.05 -5.95 -6.06
CA ILE A 188 3.96 -4.49 -6.08
C ILE A 188 3.28 -4.07 -4.77
N SER A 189 4.06 -3.52 -3.85
CA SER A 189 3.60 -3.12 -2.51
C SER A 189 3.62 -1.61 -2.37
N TYR A 190 2.55 -0.96 -2.80
CA TYR A 190 2.36 0.48 -2.65
C TYR A 190 2.34 0.91 -1.18
N ASP A 191 2.91 2.08 -0.91
CA ASP A 191 2.83 2.76 0.37
C ASP A 191 1.53 3.54 0.47
N GLU A 192 1.17 4.25 -0.59
CA GLU A 192 -0.07 4.98 -0.73
C GLU A 192 -1.27 4.00 -0.61
N PRO A 193 -2.34 4.38 0.12
CA PRO A 193 -2.63 5.69 0.69
C PRO A 193 -2.12 5.92 2.13
N HIS A 194 -1.09 5.24 2.63
CA HIS A 194 -0.53 5.52 3.96
C HIS A 194 0.08 6.95 4.05
N HIS A 195 0.19 7.48 5.26
CA HIS A 195 0.86 8.75 5.55
C HIS A 195 2.40 8.65 5.38
N PRO A 196 3.12 9.65 4.84
CA PRO A 196 2.66 10.99 4.45
C PRO A 196 1.87 10.98 3.15
N PHE A 197 0.62 11.45 3.21
CA PHE A 197 -0.33 11.38 2.11
C PHE A 197 0.12 12.27 0.95
N THR A 198 0.89 11.70 0.02
CA THR A 198 1.51 12.45 -1.06
C THR A 198 0.95 11.98 -2.40
N CYS A 199 0.41 12.93 -3.16
CA CYS A 199 -0.06 12.74 -4.53
C CYS A 199 0.06 14.07 -5.28
N PRO A 200 -0.03 14.07 -6.61
CA PRO A 200 -0.10 15.31 -7.38
C PRO A 200 -1.31 16.16 -6.96
N ALA A 201 -1.15 17.49 -7.00
CA ALA A 201 -2.14 18.43 -6.48
C ALA A 201 -3.54 18.28 -7.11
N GLU A 202 -3.60 17.91 -8.40
CA GLU A 202 -4.83 17.69 -9.15
C GLU A 202 -5.70 16.56 -8.58
N TYR A 203 -5.12 15.59 -7.88
CA TYR A 203 -5.91 14.56 -7.19
C TYR A 203 -6.58 15.15 -5.97
N LEU A 204 -5.88 16.01 -5.21
CA LEU A 204 -6.41 16.64 -4.01
C LEU A 204 -7.55 17.63 -4.31
N GLU A 205 -7.50 18.30 -5.46
CA GLU A 205 -8.56 19.21 -5.94
C GLU A 205 -9.93 18.54 -5.99
N LYS A 206 -10.00 17.27 -6.39
CA LYS A 206 -11.25 16.50 -6.50
C LYS A 206 -11.95 16.31 -5.15
N TYR A 207 -11.21 16.39 -4.03
CA TYR A 207 -11.68 15.96 -2.71
C TYR A 207 -11.77 17.07 -1.66
N GLN A 208 -11.51 18.34 -2.01
CA GLN A 208 -11.52 19.45 -1.04
C GLN A 208 -12.85 19.55 -0.27
N ASP A 209 -13.97 19.40 -0.97
CA ASP A 209 -15.32 19.43 -0.40
C ASP A 209 -15.92 18.02 -0.18
N PHE A 210 -15.16 16.97 -0.49
CA PHE A 210 -15.64 15.60 -0.37
C PHE A 210 -15.62 15.14 1.09
N TYR A 211 -16.67 14.41 1.46
CA TYR A 211 -16.76 13.77 2.76
C TYR A 211 -17.33 12.37 2.62
N TYR A 212 -16.97 11.50 3.57
CA TYR A 212 -17.52 10.17 3.68
C TYR A 212 -18.53 10.12 4.82
N ASP A 213 -19.80 9.90 4.47
CA ASP A 213 -20.84 9.67 5.47
C ASP A 213 -20.67 8.28 6.11
N LEU A 214 -20.37 8.26 7.41
CA LEU A 214 -20.24 7.06 8.24
C LEU A 214 -21.58 6.61 8.85
N GLY A 215 -22.63 7.43 8.74
CA GLY A 215 -23.95 7.20 9.32
C GLY A 215 -23.90 7.08 10.85
N ALA A 216 -24.77 6.23 11.40
CA ALA A 216 -24.89 6.03 12.86
C ALA A 216 -23.57 5.64 13.56
N LYS A 217 -22.63 5.04 12.83
CA LYS A 217 -21.31 4.63 13.38
C LYS A 217 -20.44 5.82 13.79
N ALA A 218 -20.66 6.99 13.22
CA ALA A 218 -19.94 8.21 13.57
C ALA A 218 -20.19 8.67 15.01
N HIS A 219 -21.30 8.21 15.61
CA HIS A 219 -21.79 8.66 16.90
C HIS A 219 -21.73 7.58 17.99
N ASP A 220 -20.98 6.48 17.76
CA ASP A 220 -20.78 5.45 18.78
C ASP A 220 -19.96 6.03 19.94
N SER A 221 -20.54 6.06 21.15
CA SER A 221 -19.90 6.60 22.35
C SER A 221 -18.76 5.73 22.87
N LEU A 222 -18.61 4.53 22.31
CA LEU A 222 -17.68 3.49 22.71
C LEU A 222 -17.85 3.02 24.17
N VAL A 223 -18.92 3.41 24.86
CA VAL A 223 -19.12 3.12 26.30
C VAL A 223 -19.16 1.63 26.59
N ASP A 224 -19.72 0.85 25.67
CA ASP A 224 -19.83 -0.61 25.76
C ASP A 224 -18.63 -1.35 25.14
N LYS A 225 -17.55 -0.63 24.79
CA LYS A 225 -16.34 -1.21 24.20
C LYS A 225 -15.26 -1.43 25.25
N PRO A 226 -14.32 -2.38 25.00
CA PRO A 226 -13.13 -2.54 25.83
C PRO A 226 -12.41 -1.21 26.10
N GLU A 227 -11.88 -1.06 27.31
CA GLU A 227 -11.21 0.17 27.76
C GLU A 227 -10.11 0.64 26.80
N HIS A 228 -9.30 -0.29 26.29
CA HIS A 228 -8.23 0.06 25.36
C HIS A 228 -8.73 0.69 24.05
N HIS A 229 -9.92 0.34 23.56
CA HIS A 229 -10.51 1.02 22.40
C HIS A 229 -10.88 2.47 22.72
N ARG A 230 -11.40 2.73 23.93
CA ARG A 230 -11.74 4.08 24.40
C ARG A 230 -10.49 4.94 24.56
N LEU A 231 -9.44 4.38 25.18
CA LEU A 231 -8.14 5.05 25.33
C LEU A 231 -7.51 5.35 23.96
N TRP A 232 -7.58 4.41 23.03
CA TRP A 232 -7.07 4.62 21.67
C TRP A 232 -7.82 5.73 20.93
N ALA A 233 -9.15 5.71 20.96
CA ALA A 233 -9.98 6.74 20.32
C ALA A 233 -9.73 8.15 20.91
N GLN A 234 -9.40 8.24 22.21
CA GLN A 234 -9.00 9.50 22.85
C GLN A 234 -7.60 9.96 22.42
N ALA A 235 -6.65 9.03 22.31
CA ALA A 235 -5.27 9.34 21.92
C ALA A 235 -5.13 9.66 20.42
N MET A 236 -5.96 9.05 19.59
CA MET A 236 -5.93 9.16 18.13
C MET A 236 -7.35 9.47 17.61
N PRO A 237 -7.80 10.73 17.74
CA PRO A 237 -9.13 11.12 17.28
C PRO A 237 -9.24 10.98 15.76
N SER A 238 -10.33 10.36 15.31
CA SER A 238 -10.63 10.24 13.87
C SER A 238 -11.06 11.61 13.31
N PRO A 239 -10.74 11.94 12.05
CA PRO A 239 -11.16 13.19 11.40
C PRO A 239 -12.65 13.15 10.99
N VAL A 240 -13.51 12.85 11.96
CA VAL A 240 -14.96 12.88 11.87
C VAL A 240 -15.43 14.16 12.52
N GLY A 241 -16.14 14.99 11.76
CA GLY A 241 -16.74 16.21 12.29
C GLY A 241 -17.92 15.91 13.23
N GLU A 242 -18.36 16.93 13.98
CA GLU A 242 -19.56 16.82 14.84
C GLU A 242 -20.83 16.44 14.05
N ASP A 243 -20.84 16.75 12.76
CA ASP A 243 -21.89 16.37 11.80
C ASP A 243 -21.82 14.91 11.34
N GLY A 244 -20.93 14.10 11.93
CA GLY A 244 -20.77 12.68 11.65
C GLY A 244 -20.06 12.36 10.33
N ARG A 245 -19.55 13.38 9.63
CA ARG A 245 -18.91 13.22 8.32
C ARG A 245 -17.40 13.11 8.47
N TYR A 246 -16.83 12.07 7.89
CA TYR A 246 -15.38 11.86 7.82
C TYR A 246 -14.79 12.69 6.68
N ARG A 247 -13.81 13.54 7.00
CA ARG A 247 -13.15 14.44 6.04
C ARG A 247 -11.66 14.23 6.07
N HIS A 248 -11.12 13.67 4.99
CA HIS A 248 -9.69 13.44 4.87
C HIS A 248 -9.25 13.58 3.41
N PRO A 249 -9.22 14.81 2.86
CA PRO A 249 -9.06 15.04 1.42
C PRO A 249 -7.77 14.43 0.86
N LEU A 250 -6.65 14.53 1.61
CA LEU A 250 -5.38 13.90 1.25
C LEU A 250 -5.46 12.37 1.15
N TYR A 251 -6.15 11.70 2.08
CA TYR A 251 -6.30 10.25 2.06
C TYR A 251 -7.15 9.80 0.87
N PHE A 252 -8.24 10.50 0.59
CA PHE A 252 -9.07 10.22 -0.59
C PHE A 252 -8.28 10.43 -1.89
N ALA A 253 -7.50 11.52 -1.97
CA ALA A 253 -6.66 11.82 -3.12
C ALA A 253 -5.60 10.75 -3.35
N CYS A 254 -4.93 10.26 -2.30
CA CYS A 254 -3.96 9.17 -2.43
C CYS A 254 -4.62 7.83 -2.81
N ASN A 255 -5.87 7.57 -2.40
CA ASN A 255 -6.61 6.38 -2.84
C ASN A 255 -6.92 6.41 -4.34
N ASP A 256 -7.38 7.56 -4.84
CA ASP A 256 -7.60 7.82 -6.27
C ASP A 256 -6.27 7.67 -7.05
N PHE A 257 -5.21 8.31 -6.56
CA PHE A 257 -3.90 8.27 -7.20
C PHE A 257 -3.32 6.85 -7.29
N VAL A 258 -3.36 6.07 -6.20
CA VAL A 258 -2.82 4.71 -6.24
C VAL A 258 -3.64 3.79 -7.14
N ASP A 259 -4.95 4.02 -7.28
CA ASP A 259 -5.78 3.30 -8.26
C ASP A 259 -5.33 3.58 -9.71
N ASP A 260 -5.05 4.84 -10.05
CA ASP A 260 -4.51 5.19 -11.36
C ASP A 260 -3.11 4.59 -11.61
N GLN A 261 -2.27 4.53 -10.59
CA GLN A 261 -0.97 3.85 -10.65
C GLN A 261 -1.11 2.33 -10.88
N ILE A 262 -2.07 1.68 -10.21
CA ILE A 262 -2.43 0.28 -10.49
C ILE A 262 -2.91 0.14 -11.94
N GLY A 263 -3.77 1.04 -12.40
CA GLY A 263 -4.25 1.08 -13.79
C GLY A 263 -3.12 1.15 -14.82
N ARG A 264 -2.07 1.96 -14.56
CA ARG A 264 -0.87 2.05 -15.42
C ARG A 264 -0.16 0.70 -15.53
N VAL A 265 0.03 0.00 -14.40
CA VAL A 265 0.66 -1.33 -14.39
C VAL A 265 -0.22 -2.34 -15.14
N MET A 266 -1.53 -2.37 -14.88
CA MET A 266 -2.45 -3.32 -15.51
C MET A 266 -2.50 -3.15 -17.04
N LYS A 267 -2.48 -1.90 -17.53
CA LYS A 267 -2.44 -1.60 -18.98
C LYS A 267 -1.14 -2.05 -19.67
N SER A 268 -0.07 -2.28 -18.90
CA SER A 268 1.20 -2.78 -19.44
C SER A 268 1.24 -4.31 -19.61
N LEU A 269 0.23 -5.02 -19.11
CA LEU A 269 0.09 -6.45 -19.34
C LEU A 269 -0.26 -6.69 -20.82
N THR A 270 0.69 -7.24 -21.57
CA THR A 270 0.45 -7.71 -22.93
C THR A 270 -0.51 -8.90 -22.90
N PRO A 271 -1.48 -8.98 -23.82
CA PRO A 271 -2.32 -10.18 -24.01
C PRO A 271 -1.50 -11.45 -24.23
#